data_AF-A0A511SWD0-F1
#
_entry.id   AF-A0A511SWD0-F1
#
_cell.length_a   1.000
_cell.length_b   1.000
_cell.length_c   1.000
_cell.angle_alpha   90.00
_cell.angle_beta   90.00
_cell.angle_gamma   90.00
#
_symmetry.space_group_name_H-M   'P 1'
#
loop_
_entity.id
_entity.type
_entity.pdbx_description
1 polymer ?
#
loop_
_entity_poly.entity_id
_entity_poly.type
_entity_poly.pdbx_seq_one_letter_code
_entity_poly.pdbx_strand_id
1 'polypeptide(L)'
;MSDFDTLLAKMVQAPDDDAVRLACADALQAVDPARAEFIRVQLALPGRMDPARRRSLQLRQRALLDEHGVAWLKPLRDARVHEPTYHRGFIEELNLAEDKLAEHGHALFAREPVSRLCVAVRDGVGLRLAAEQPWFSQVRWLRLTGSGVDAAVRALVSAPRTERLSGLVLAGATDASLRALTEKPVLPALRSVSFSSSALSDEGAAVLAKATVPWERLYLSGSGLSDEGVATLARAKGLEALQWLALNRNDLSDDAAVALSKSKGLPRLERLELSRNEVSEEGALAFRSPKALPSLRRLELLDIGLDPDALAPLIKRLGPGLRF
;
A
#
# COMPACT_ATOMS: atom_id res chain seq x y z
N MET A 1 -7.02 -20.76 26.68
CA MET A 1 -6.59 -20.40 25.31
C MET A 1 -6.21 -21.69 24.63
N SER A 2 -6.77 -21.97 23.45
CA SER A 2 -6.41 -23.15 22.68
C SER A 2 -4.99 -23.05 22.12
N ASP A 3 -4.39 -24.18 21.73
CA ASP A 3 -3.10 -24.19 21.04
C ASP A 3 -3.16 -23.36 19.74
N PHE A 4 -4.31 -23.38 19.06
CA PHE A 4 -4.54 -22.59 17.86
C PHE A 4 -4.58 -21.08 18.15
N ASP A 5 -5.22 -20.63 19.24
CA ASP A 5 -5.24 -19.20 19.63
C ASP A 5 -3.81 -18.68 19.89
N THR A 6 -2.98 -19.54 20.49
CA THR A 6 -1.57 -19.21 20.77
C THR A 6 -0.76 -19.11 19.48
N LEU A 7 -0.98 -20.02 18.54
CA LEU A 7 -0.35 -19.97 17.22
C LEU A 7 -0.83 -18.75 16.42
N LEU A 8 -2.11 -18.42 16.47
CA LEU A 8 -2.68 -17.24 15.84
C LEU A 8 -2.05 -15.96 16.38
N ALA A 9 -1.92 -15.82 17.70
CA ALA A 9 -1.24 -14.69 18.31
C ALA A 9 0.22 -14.56 17.84
N LYS A 10 0.94 -15.67 17.67
CA LYS A 10 2.30 -15.67 17.11
C LYS A 10 2.32 -15.22 15.64
N MET A 11 1.40 -15.69 14.81
CA MET A 11 1.27 -15.27 13.40
C MET A 11 1.02 -13.76 13.28
N VAL A 12 0.22 -13.19 14.18
CA VAL A 12 -0.06 -11.74 14.18
C VAL A 12 1.20 -10.90 14.50
N GLN A 13 2.04 -11.38 15.41
CA GLN A 13 3.31 -10.72 15.73
C GLN A 13 4.33 -10.88 14.60
N ALA A 14 4.46 -12.08 14.04
CA ALA A 14 5.40 -12.43 12.98
C ALA A 14 4.67 -13.00 11.74
N PRO A 15 4.03 -12.16 10.91
CA PRO A 15 3.19 -12.63 9.79
C PRO A 15 3.96 -13.37 8.70
N ASP A 16 5.26 -13.09 8.58
CA ASP A 16 6.17 -13.71 7.61
C ASP A 16 6.87 -14.97 8.15
N ASP A 17 6.60 -15.38 9.39
CA ASP A 17 7.21 -16.59 9.98
C ASP A 17 6.50 -17.86 9.51
N ASP A 18 7.17 -18.57 8.60
CA ASP A 18 6.66 -19.81 8.03
C ASP A 18 6.67 -20.98 9.01
N ALA A 19 7.52 -20.96 10.03
CA ALA A 19 7.56 -22.03 11.01
C ALA A 19 6.26 -22.07 11.84
N VAL A 20 5.74 -20.89 12.21
CA VAL A 20 4.46 -20.80 12.94
C VAL A 20 3.30 -21.28 12.06
N ARG A 21 3.33 -20.98 10.76
CA ARG A 21 2.29 -21.39 9.81
C ARG A 21 2.33 -22.89 9.53
N LEU A 22 3.51 -23.49 9.44
CA LEU A 22 3.67 -24.94 9.35
C LEU A 22 3.14 -25.64 10.60
N ALA A 23 3.45 -25.13 11.80
CA ALA A 23 2.89 -25.64 13.04
C ALA A 23 1.35 -25.56 13.07
N CYS A 24 0.75 -24.50 12.49
CA CYS A 24 -0.70 -24.44 12.29
C CYS A 24 -1.21 -25.50 11.33
N ALA A 25 -0.52 -25.73 10.21
CA ALA A 25 -0.90 -26.77 9.25
C ALA A 25 -0.86 -28.16 9.90
N ASP A 26 0.13 -28.43 10.74
CA ASP A 26 0.22 -29.69 11.49
C ASP A 26 -0.93 -29.83 12.49
N ALA A 27 -1.24 -28.75 13.24
CA ALA A 27 -2.38 -28.74 14.16
C ALA A 27 -3.74 -28.90 13.45
N LEU A 28 -3.89 -28.34 12.25
CA LEU A 28 -5.11 -28.44 11.44
C LEU A 28 -5.25 -29.79 10.73
N GLN A 29 -4.19 -30.59 10.61
CA GLN A 29 -4.18 -31.81 9.79
C GLN A 29 -5.31 -32.80 10.13
N ALA A 30 -5.68 -32.90 11.41
CA ALA A 30 -6.71 -33.81 11.89
C ALA A 30 -8.15 -33.27 11.75
N VAL A 31 -8.32 -31.94 11.72
CA VAL A 31 -9.63 -31.26 11.81
C VAL A 31 -10.04 -30.58 10.51
N ASP A 32 -9.08 -30.04 9.76
CA ASP A 32 -9.24 -29.41 8.46
C ASP A 32 -8.00 -29.71 7.58
N PRO A 33 -7.89 -30.96 7.07
CA PRO A 33 -6.77 -31.38 6.24
C PRO A 33 -6.63 -30.55 4.97
N ALA A 34 -7.74 -30.01 4.44
CA ALA A 34 -7.73 -29.15 3.27
C ALA A 34 -7.06 -27.81 3.57
N ARG A 35 -7.36 -27.19 4.71
CA ARG A 35 -6.71 -25.93 5.13
C ARG A 35 -5.23 -26.15 5.46
N ALA A 36 -4.90 -27.28 6.08
CA ALA A 36 -3.52 -27.69 6.33
C ALA A 36 -2.72 -27.83 5.02
N GLU A 37 -3.28 -28.51 4.02
CA GLU A 37 -2.66 -28.62 2.69
C GLU A 37 -2.51 -27.25 2.03
N PHE A 38 -3.56 -26.42 2.10
CA PHE A 38 -3.56 -25.08 1.51
C PHE A 38 -2.45 -24.18 2.07
N ILE A 39 -2.22 -24.21 3.38
CA ILE A 39 -1.07 -23.54 4.01
C ILE A 39 0.23 -24.02 3.37
N ARG A 40 0.48 -25.33 3.36
CA ARG A 40 1.74 -25.90 2.83
C ARG A 40 1.95 -25.57 1.34
N VAL A 41 0.89 -25.59 0.53
CA VAL A 41 0.94 -25.19 -0.88
C VAL A 41 1.37 -23.73 -1.03
N GLN A 42 0.75 -22.81 -0.27
CA GLN A 42 1.09 -21.39 -0.35
C GLN A 42 2.49 -21.08 0.16
N LEU A 43 2.99 -21.84 1.15
CA LEU A 43 4.37 -21.71 1.64
C LEU A 43 5.41 -22.22 0.65
N ALA A 44 5.08 -23.23 -0.17
CA ALA A 44 5.99 -23.76 -1.18
C ALA A 44 6.14 -22.82 -2.39
N LEU A 45 5.09 -22.09 -2.78
CA LEU A 45 5.03 -21.32 -4.04
C LEU A 45 6.12 -20.25 -4.24
N PRO A 46 6.53 -19.45 -3.23
CA PRO A 46 7.56 -18.41 -3.38
C PRO A 46 8.98 -18.93 -3.66
N GLY A 47 9.22 -20.24 -3.57
CA GLY A 47 10.54 -20.84 -3.76
C GLY A 47 11.00 -20.99 -5.22
N ARG A 48 12.32 -21.14 -5.39
CA ARG A 48 12.90 -21.54 -6.69
C ARG A 48 12.48 -22.98 -6.99
N MET A 49 11.76 -23.15 -8.09
CA MET A 49 11.28 -24.46 -8.55
C MET A 49 11.08 -24.47 -10.07
N ASP A 50 10.96 -25.68 -10.61
CA ASP A 50 10.56 -25.93 -11.99
C ASP A 50 9.18 -25.28 -12.32
N PRO A 51 9.00 -24.69 -13.52
CA PRO A 51 7.74 -24.08 -13.93
C PRO A 51 6.53 -25.01 -13.93
N ALA A 52 6.69 -26.30 -14.26
CA ALA A 52 5.57 -27.25 -14.26
C ALA A 52 5.12 -27.56 -12.83
N ARG A 53 6.05 -27.70 -11.88
CA ARG A 53 5.74 -27.84 -10.45
C ARG A 53 5.03 -26.60 -9.92
N ARG A 54 5.48 -25.40 -10.28
CA ARG A 54 4.80 -24.15 -9.91
C ARG A 54 3.37 -24.13 -10.42
N ARG A 55 3.16 -24.48 -11.69
CA ARG A 55 1.81 -24.55 -12.30
C ARG A 55 0.93 -25.57 -11.58
N SER A 56 1.47 -26.74 -11.25
CA SER A 56 0.75 -27.77 -10.48
C SER A 56 0.31 -27.27 -9.11
N LEU A 57 1.19 -26.59 -8.36
CA LEU A 57 0.85 -25.99 -7.06
C LEU A 57 -0.19 -24.87 -7.20
N GLN A 58 -0.11 -24.03 -8.23
CA GLN A 58 -1.10 -22.99 -8.50
C GLN A 58 -2.49 -23.58 -8.82
N LEU A 59 -2.55 -24.64 -9.62
CA LEU A 59 -3.78 -25.36 -9.90
C LEU A 59 -4.35 -25.99 -8.63
N ARG A 60 -3.51 -26.61 -7.78
CA ARG A 60 -3.96 -27.18 -6.51
C ARG A 60 -4.46 -26.12 -5.54
N GLN A 61 -3.76 -24.99 -5.44
CA GLN A 61 -4.21 -23.83 -4.65
C GLN A 61 -5.61 -23.37 -5.08
N ARG A 62 -5.84 -23.24 -6.40
CA ARG A 62 -7.14 -22.85 -6.96
C ARG A 62 -8.21 -23.88 -6.62
N ALA A 63 -7.95 -25.17 -6.85
CA ALA A 63 -8.89 -26.24 -6.55
C ALA A 63 -9.30 -26.26 -5.07
N LEU A 64 -8.35 -26.11 -4.15
CA LEU A 64 -8.63 -26.05 -2.71
C LEU A 64 -9.52 -24.85 -2.34
N LEU A 65 -9.31 -23.68 -2.96
CA LEU A 65 -10.16 -22.51 -2.74
C LEU A 65 -11.56 -22.68 -3.33
N ASP A 66 -11.66 -23.25 -4.52
CA ASP A 66 -12.95 -23.46 -5.20
C ASP A 66 -13.80 -24.48 -4.43
N GLU A 67 -13.17 -25.53 -3.88
CA GLU A 67 -13.85 -26.60 -3.13
C GLU A 67 -14.17 -26.20 -1.68
N HIS A 68 -13.24 -25.53 -0.97
CA HIS A 68 -13.35 -25.33 0.48
C HIS A 68 -13.46 -23.86 0.91
N GLY A 69 -13.14 -22.89 0.05
CA GLY A 69 -13.05 -21.48 0.41
C GLY A 69 -14.34 -20.92 1.01
N VAL A 70 -15.50 -21.31 0.47
CA VAL A 70 -16.82 -20.90 1.01
C VAL A 70 -17.07 -21.46 2.42
N ALA A 71 -16.60 -22.68 2.71
CA ALA A 71 -16.75 -23.29 4.02
C ALA A 71 -15.85 -22.59 5.05
N TRP A 72 -14.62 -22.24 4.66
CA TRP A 72 -13.70 -21.47 5.52
C TRP A 72 -14.22 -20.07 5.87
N LEU A 73 -15.04 -19.48 5.00
CA LEU A 73 -15.75 -18.23 5.27
C LEU A 73 -17.05 -18.40 6.05
N LYS A 74 -17.55 -19.63 6.23
CA LYS A 74 -18.84 -19.88 6.89
C LYS A 74 -18.95 -19.28 8.29
N PRO A 75 -17.91 -19.34 9.16
CA PRO A 75 -17.95 -18.67 10.47
C PRO A 75 -18.02 -17.14 10.39
N LEU A 76 -17.83 -16.57 9.20
CA LEU A 76 -17.70 -15.13 8.93
C LEU A 76 -18.80 -14.61 7.99
N ARG A 77 -19.82 -15.43 7.67
CA ARG A 77 -20.89 -15.11 6.70
C ARG A 77 -21.68 -13.85 7.06
N ASP A 78 -21.89 -13.59 8.35
CA ASP A 78 -22.67 -12.44 8.81
C ASP A 78 -22.00 -11.11 8.48
N ALA A 79 -20.66 -11.11 8.40
CA ALA A 79 -19.87 -9.94 8.04
C ALA A 79 -19.95 -9.56 6.56
N ARG A 80 -20.58 -10.39 5.71
CA ARG A 80 -20.73 -10.18 4.26
C ARG A 80 -19.41 -9.76 3.57
N VAL A 81 -18.31 -10.40 3.97
CA VAL A 81 -16.99 -10.15 3.38
C VAL A 81 -17.03 -10.45 1.89
N HIS A 82 -16.55 -9.51 1.08
CA HIS A 82 -16.42 -9.67 -0.36
C HIS A 82 -14.99 -10.10 -0.71
N GLU A 83 -14.86 -11.19 -1.46
CA GLU A 83 -13.62 -11.64 -2.11
C GLU A 83 -12.35 -11.52 -1.21
N PRO A 84 -12.32 -12.24 -0.07
CA PRO A 84 -11.15 -12.18 0.82
C PRO A 84 -9.93 -12.77 0.12
N THR A 85 -8.77 -12.16 0.36
CA THR A 85 -7.50 -12.67 -0.19
C THR A 85 -6.79 -13.52 0.85
N TYR A 86 -6.39 -14.70 0.40
CA TYR A 86 -5.64 -15.65 1.20
C TYR A 86 -4.13 -15.52 0.97
N HIS A 87 -3.38 -15.40 2.06
CA HIS A 87 -1.93 -15.42 2.05
C HIS A 87 -1.38 -16.40 3.09
N ARG A 88 -0.45 -17.25 2.62
CA ARG A 88 0.18 -18.34 3.39
C ARG A 88 -0.83 -19.14 4.22
N GLY A 89 -1.98 -19.42 3.62
CA GLY A 89 -3.06 -20.24 4.11
C GLY A 89 -4.08 -19.55 5.02
N PHE A 90 -4.05 -18.22 5.15
CA PHE A 90 -4.97 -17.48 6.03
C PHE A 90 -5.54 -16.27 5.33
N ILE A 91 -6.67 -15.76 5.84
CA ILE A 91 -7.22 -14.51 5.33
C ILE A 91 -6.37 -13.37 5.88
N GLU A 92 -5.63 -12.70 4.99
CA GLU A 92 -4.80 -11.56 5.37
C GLU A 92 -5.42 -10.24 4.91
N GLU A 93 -6.27 -10.27 3.89
CA GLU A 93 -6.98 -9.09 3.36
C GLU A 93 -8.49 -9.31 3.32
N LEU A 94 -9.22 -8.37 3.91
CA LEU A 94 -10.68 -8.33 3.89
C LEU A 94 -11.19 -7.10 3.13
N ASN A 95 -12.25 -7.27 2.35
CA ASN A 95 -13.03 -6.17 1.78
C ASN A 95 -14.45 -6.18 2.39
N LEU A 96 -14.82 -5.09 3.07
CA LEU A 96 -16.13 -4.97 3.74
C LEU A 96 -16.53 -3.50 3.95
N ALA A 97 -17.81 -3.27 4.20
CA ALA A 97 -18.32 -1.95 4.58
C ALA A 97 -17.99 -1.63 6.05
N GLU A 98 -17.89 -0.33 6.38
CA GLU A 98 -17.46 0.11 7.71
C GLU A 98 -18.39 -0.30 8.86
N ASP A 99 -19.69 -0.44 8.61
CA ASP A 99 -20.68 -0.92 9.57
C ASP A 99 -20.44 -2.40 9.90
N LYS A 100 -20.14 -3.20 8.88
CA LYS A 100 -19.80 -4.62 9.05
C LYS A 100 -18.46 -4.84 9.73
N LEU A 101 -17.50 -3.96 9.49
CA LEU A 101 -16.24 -3.97 10.24
C LEU A 101 -16.47 -3.68 11.72
N ALA A 102 -17.29 -2.68 12.05
CA ALA A 102 -17.61 -2.34 13.44
C ALA A 102 -18.38 -3.47 14.15
N GLU A 103 -19.35 -4.09 13.47
CA GLU A 103 -20.20 -5.14 14.02
C GLU A 103 -19.46 -6.48 14.19
N HIS A 104 -18.61 -6.87 13.24
CA HIS A 104 -18.05 -8.23 13.18
C HIS A 104 -16.53 -8.30 13.32
N GLY A 105 -15.83 -7.17 13.37
CA GLY A 105 -14.36 -7.12 13.40
C GLY A 105 -13.75 -7.97 14.52
N HIS A 106 -14.35 -7.98 15.72
CA HIS A 106 -13.83 -8.80 16.82
C HIS A 106 -13.82 -10.30 16.49
N ALA A 107 -14.92 -10.83 15.95
CA ALA A 107 -15.03 -12.25 15.60
C ALA A 107 -14.11 -12.64 14.43
N LEU A 108 -13.90 -11.72 13.48
CA LEU A 108 -13.01 -11.91 12.33
C LEU A 108 -11.54 -12.01 12.76
N PHE A 109 -11.08 -11.00 13.50
CA PHE A 109 -9.68 -10.89 13.93
C PHE A 109 -9.28 -11.84 15.06
N ALA A 110 -10.26 -12.50 15.70
CA ALA A 110 -10.02 -13.58 16.65
C ALA A 110 -9.76 -14.93 15.96
N ARG A 111 -10.04 -15.08 14.67
CA ARG A 111 -9.97 -16.35 13.94
C ARG A 111 -8.92 -16.33 12.83
N GLU A 112 -8.66 -15.16 12.26
CA GLU A 112 -7.79 -14.98 11.11
C GLU A 112 -6.74 -13.89 11.42
N PRO A 113 -5.47 -14.06 11.02
CA PRO A 113 -4.37 -13.11 11.21
C PRO A 113 -4.47 -11.94 10.21
N VAL A 114 -5.62 -11.27 10.17
CA VAL A 114 -5.91 -10.20 9.23
C VAL A 114 -4.99 -9.02 9.51
N SER A 115 -4.25 -8.58 8.48
CA SER A 115 -3.33 -7.44 8.58
C SER A 115 -3.66 -6.33 7.58
N ARG A 116 -4.47 -6.63 6.56
CA ARG A 116 -4.88 -5.71 5.49
C ARG A 116 -6.40 -5.58 5.45
N LEU A 117 -6.88 -4.36 5.35
CA LEU A 117 -8.30 -4.06 5.24
C LEU A 117 -8.55 -3.14 4.06
N CYS A 118 -9.60 -3.43 3.32
CA CYS A 118 -10.23 -2.50 2.38
C CYS A 118 -11.62 -2.20 2.90
N VAL A 119 -11.85 -0.95 3.28
CA VAL A 119 -13.07 -0.51 3.94
C VAL A 119 -13.78 0.50 3.06
N ALA A 120 -14.99 0.15 2.63
CA ALA A 120 -15.90 1.10 2.01
C ALA A 120 -16.53 1.97 3.11
N VAL A 121 -16.20 3.26 3.10
CA VAL A 121 -16.64 4.25 4.10
C VAL A 121 -17.65 5.23 3.50
N ARG A 122 -18.66 5.55 4.30
CA ARG A 122 -19.73 6.51 4.00
C ARG A 122 -19.61 7.76 4.85
N ASP A 123 -19.47 7.61 6.17
CA ASP A 123 -19.36 8.72 7.13
C ASP A 123 -18.19 8.56 8.12
N GLY A 124 -17.49 7.42 8.12
CA GLY A 124 -16.34 7.15 8.97
C GLY A 124 -16.69 6.71 10.39
N VAL A 125 -17.98 6.63 10.75
CA VAL A 125 -18.42 6.25 12.10
C VAL A 125 -18.09 4.80 12.40
N GLY A 126 -18.32 3.90 11.43
CA GLY A 126 -18.02 2.48 11.60
C GLY A 126 -16.52 2.25 11.77
N LEU A 127 -15.69 2.94 10.97
CA LEU A 127 -14.24 2.85 11.11
C LEU A 127 -13.74 3.39 12.44
N ARG A 128 -14.33 4.49 12.94
CA ARG A 128 -13.99 5.03 14.27
C ARG A 128 -14.23 4.01 15.37
N LEU A 129 -15.42 3.40 15.40
CA LEU A 129 -15.79 2.39 16.39
C LEU A 129 -14.85 1.18 16.32
N ALA A 130 -14.51 0.74 15.11
CA ALA A 130 -13.55 -0.32 14.87
C ALA A 130 -12.15 0.03 15.40
N ALA A 131 -11.66 1.25 15.13
CA ALA A 131 -10.31 1.69 15.50
C ALA A 131 -10.13 1.91 17.02
N GLU A 132 -11.21 1.94 17.80
CA GLU A 132 -11.17 1.91 19.27
C GLU A 132 -10.98 0.50 19.84
N GLN A 133 -11.24 -0.54 19.04
CA GLN A 133 -11.20 -1.92 19.52
C GLN A 133 -9.77 -2.48 19.58
N PRO A 134 -9.44 -3.33 20.58
CA PRO A 134 -8.09 -3.90 20.71
C PRO A 134 -7.59 -4.65 19.47
N TRP A 135 -8.49 -5.33 18.76
CA TRP A 135 -8.15 -6.12 17.57
C TRP A 135 -7.67 -5.27 16.39
N PHE A 136 -7.99 -3.96 16.36
CA PHE A 136 -7.57 -3.08 15.28
C PHE A 136 -6.05 -2.85 15.24
N SER A 137 -5.36 -3.05 16.38
CA SER A 137 -3.89 -3.01 16.47
C SER A 137 -3.17 -4.00 15.54
N GLN A 138 -3.88 -5.00 15.02
CA GLN A 138 -3.35 -5.96 14.05
C GLN A 138 -3.22 -5.38 12.63
N VAL A 139 -3.97 -4.32 12.32
CA VAL A 139 -4.06 -3.74 10.98
C VAL A 139 -2.76 -3.01 10.65
N ARG A 140 -2.07 -3.46 9.60
CA ARG A 140 -0.82 -2.88 9.08
C ARG A 140 -1.03 -2.11 7.78
N TRP A 141 -2.06 -2.47 7.01
CA TRP A 141 -2.41 -1.83 5.75
C TRP A 141 -3.90 -1.55 5.67
N LEU A 142 -4.28 -0.34 5.30
CA LEU A 142 -5.67 0.06 5.20
C LEU A 142 -5.93 0.78 3.88
N ARG A 143 -6.90 0.31 3.11
CA ARG A 143 -7.45 1.00 1.96
C ARG A 143 -8.83 1.54 2.34
N LEU A 144 -9.04 2.83 2.14
CA LEU A 144 -10.33 3.48 2.32
C LEU A 144 -10.87 3.89 0.95
N THR A 145 -12.14 3.57 0.72
CA THR A 145 -12.88 3.92 -0.51
C THR A 145 -14.25 4.46 -0.15
N GLY A 146 -14.91 5.14 -1.09
CA GLY A 146 -16.26 5.67 -0.90
C GLY A 146 -16.28 7.15 -0.52
N SER A 147 -17.46 7.68 -0.20
CA SER A 147 -17.67 9.11 0.04
C SER A 147 -17.14 9.60 1.39
N GLY A 148 -16.90 8.69 2.34
CA GLY A 148 -16.56 9.02 3.72
C GLY A 148 -15.07 9.12 4.02
N VAL A 149 -14.19 9.11 3.02
CA VAL A 149 -12.73 8.93 3.22
C VAL A 149 -12.13 10.01 4.12
N ASP A 150 -12.46 11.29 3.92
CA ASP A 150 -11.91 12.37 4.76
C ASP A 150 -12.38 12.27 6.22
N ALA A 151 -13.62 11.85 6.45
CA ALA A 151 -14.14 11.64 7.80
C ALA A 151 -13.48 10.43 8.48
N ALA A 152 -13.28 9.35 7.72
CA ALA A 152 -12.57 8.16 8.15
C ALA A 152 -11.11 8.45 8.51
N VAL A 153 -10.39 9.27 7.74
CA VAL A 153 -9.02 9.69 8.06
C VAL A 153 -8.98 10.50 9.36
N ARG A 154 -9.91 11.44 9.58
CA ARG A 154 -10.02 12.17 10.86
C ARG A 154 -10.25 11.25 12.06
N ALA A 155 -11.05 10.20 11.88
CA ALA A 155 -11.24 9.19 12.90
C ALA A 155 -9.95 8.41 13.19
N LEU A 156 -9.23 7.97 12.15
CA LEU A 156 -7.99 7.20 12.30
C LEU A 156 -6.89 7.97 13.04
N VAL A 157 -6.68 9.24 12.70
CA VAL A 157 -5.65 10.06 13.37
C VAL A 157 -6.00 10.41 14.81
N SER A 158 -7.22 10.10 15.27
CA SER A 158 -7.64 10.27 16.66
C SER A 158 -7.71 8.94 17.42
N ALA A 159 -7.54 7.80 16.73
CA ALA A 159 -7.79 6.48 17.29
C ALA A 159 -6.56 5.93 18.05
N PRO A 160 -6.77 5.20 19.16
CA PRO A 160 -5.69 4.74 20.03
C PRO A 160 -4.99 3.46 19.55
N ARG A 161 -5.48 2.79 18.48
CA ARG A 161 -5.02 1.46 18.03
C ARG A 161 -4.43 1.45 16.62
N THR A 162 -3.79 2.54 16.21
CA THR A 162 -3.21 2.72 14.87
C THR A 162 -1.68 2.66 14.86
N GLU A 163 -1.06 2.21 15.95
CA GLU A 163 0.38 2.21 16.17
C GLU A 163 1.17 1.31 15.21
N ARG A 164 0.52 0.30 14.62
CA ARG A 164 1.11 -0.62 13.63
C ARG A 164 0.70 -0.30 12.19
N LEU A 165 -0.14 0.70 11.97
CA LEU A 165 -0.59 1.07 10.63
C LEU A 165 0.58 1.65 9.85
N SER A 166 1.10 0.85 8.91
CA SER A 166 2.32 1.14 8.15
C SER A 166 2.05 1.67 6.76
N GLY A 167 0.85 1.44 6.23
CA GLY A 167 0.41 2.18 5.07
C GLY A 167 -1.09 2.26 4.84
N LEU A 168 -1.41 3.26 4.04
CA LEU A 168 -2.74 3.82 3.89
C LEU A 168 -2.97 4.16 2.42
N VAL A 169 -4.06 3.65 1.85
CA VAL A 169 -4.51 3.98 0.49
C VAL A 169 -5.83 4.72 0.61
N LEU A 170 -5.88 5.94 0.08
CA LEU A 170 -7.03 6.82 0.17
C LEU A 170 -7.54 7.08 -1.24
N ALA A 171 -8.60 6.38 -1.64
CA ALA A 171 -9.21 6.56 -2.96
C ALA A 171 -10.34 7.59 -2.84
N GLY A 172 -10.17 8.75 -3.47
CA GLY A 172 -11.13 9.86 -3.38
C GLY A 172 -10.97 10.74 -2.14
N ALA A 173 -9.75 10.80 -1.58
CA ALA A 173 -9.44 11.79 -0.54
C ALA A 173 -9.32 13.20 -1.13
N THR A 174 -9.40 14.18 -0.25
CA THR A 174 -9.09 15.59 -0.58
C THR A 174 -7.91 16.09 0.26
N ASP A 175 -7.54 17.34 0.07
CA ASP A 175 -6.62 18.06 0.94
C ASP A 175 -6.98 17.97 2.44
N ALA A 176 -8.25 17.75 2.80
CA ALA A 176 -8.66 17.59 4.18
C ALA A 176 -8.02 16.36 4.85
N SER A 177 -7.97 15.23 4.14
CA SER A 177 -7.24 14.03 4.61
C SER A 177 -5.75 14.32 4.75
N LEU A 178 -5.18 15.04 3.78
CA LEU A 178 -3.76 15.37 3.76
C LEU A 178 -3.36 16.26 4.95
N ARG A 179 -4.16 17.29 5.26
CA ARG A 179 -3.96 18.13 6.46
C ARG A 179 -4.06 17.29 7.73
N ALA A 180 -5.10 16.45 7.84
CA ALA A 180 -5.29 15.60 9.01
C ALA A 180 -4.10 14.66 9.28
N LEU A 181 -3.47 14.10 8.24
CA LEU A 181 -2.31 13.22 8.39
C LEU A 181 -0.98 13.96 8.69
N THR A 182 -0.90 15.26 8.39
CA THR A 182 0.36 16.02 8.47
C THR A 182 0.43 16.99 9.65
N GLU A 183 -0.70 17.45 10.20
CA GLU A 183 -0.75 18.41 11.32
C GLU A 183 -0.22 17.83 12.64
N LYS A 184 -0.51 16.57 12.94
CA LYS A 184 -0.01 15.85 14.12
C LYS A 184 0.39 14.44 13.70
N PRO A 185 1.64 14.00 13.91
CA PRO A 185 2.04 12.64 13.58
C PRO A 185 1.45 11.65 14.60
N VAL A 186 0.19 11.26 14.40
CA VAL A 186 -0.51 10.28 15.26
C VAL A 186 -0.35 8.85 14.74
N LEU A 187 0.24 8.66 13.55
CA LEU A 187 0.47 7.36 12.92
C LEU A 187 1.98 7.07 12.86
N PRO A 188 2.62 6.67 13.97
CA PRO A 188 4.08 6.63 14.10
C PRO A 188 4.75 5.61 13.18
N ALA A 189 4.04 4.54 12.81
CA ALA A 189 4.52 3.51 11.90
C ALA A 189 4.22 3.79 10.42
N LEU A 190 3.48 4.86 10.09
CA LEU A 190 3.05 5.11 8.72
C LEU A 190 4.27 5.46 7.84
N ARG A 191 4.55 4.62 6.85
CA ARG A 191 5.66 4.78 5.90
C ARG A 191 5.19 4.90 4.45
N SER A 192 3.97 4.44 4.15
CA SER A 192 3.46 4.43 2.79
C SER A 192 2.07 5.02 2.72
N VAL A 193 1.90 6.08 1.93
CA VAL A 193 0.61 6.75 1.76
C VAL A 193 0.31 6.93 0.28
N SER A 194 -0.88 6.54 -0.13
CA SER A 194 -1.38 6.76 -1.48
C SER A 194 -2.60 7.65 -1.46
N PHE A 195 -2.53 8.72 -2.23
CA PHE A 195 -3.63 9.60 -2.64
C PHE A 195 -3.82 9.51 -4.17
N SER A 196 -3.51 8.36 -4.77
CA SER A 196 -3.66 8.20 -6.21
C SER A 196 -5.14 8.22 -6.58
N SER A 197 -5.48 8.86 -7.70
CA SER A 197 -6.87 9.10 -8.11
C SER A 197 -7.70 9.81 -7.03
N SER A 198 -7.07 10.73 -6.29
CA SER A 198 -7.71 11.65 -5.35
C SER A 198 -7.80 13.05 -5.94
N ALA A 199 -8.60 13.93 -5.33
CA ALA A 199 -8.69 15.33 -5.76
C ALA A 199 -7.78 16.19 -4.87
N LEU A 200 -6.47 16.13 -5.12
CA LEU A 200 -5.50 16.99 -4.46
C LEU A 200 -5.26 18.23 -5.32
N SER A 201 -5.22 19.40 -4.69
CA SER A 201 -4.83 20.63 -5.37
C SER A 201 -3.39 21.02 -5.04
N ASP A 202 -2.89 22.07 -5.67
CA ASP A 202 -1.55 22.61 -5.37
C ASP A 202 -1.45 23.15 -3.93
N GLU A 203 -2.57 23.51 -3.31
CA GLU A 203 -2.64 23.77 -1.87
C GLU A 203 -2.29 22.52 -1.05
N GLY A 204 -2.74 21.34 -1.47
CA GLY A 204 -2.34 20.06 -0.90
C GLY A 204 -0.83 19.83 -1.03
N ALA A 205 -0.24 20.14 -2.18
CA ALA A 205 1.22 20.09 -2.35
C ALA A 205 1.95 21.06 -1.41
N ALA A 206 1.41 22.25 -1.18
CA ALA A 206 1.98 23.23 -0.25
C ALA A 206 1.91 22.77 1.21
N VAL A 207 0.84 22.06 1.60
CA VAL A 207 0.75 21.40 2.92
C VAL A 207 1.82 20.32 3.05
N LEU A 208 1.94 19.42 2.06
CA LEU A 208 2.98 18.38 2.04
C LEU A 208 4.40 18.96 2.12
N ALA A 209 4.67 20.03 1.39
CA ALA A 209 5.99 20.65 1.36
C ALA A 209 6.45 21.19 2.73
N LYS A 210 5.49 21.54 3.59
CA LYS A 210 5.72 22.02 4.96
C LYS A 210 5.63 20.91 6.01
N ALA A 211 5.07 19.75 5.66
CA ALA A 211 4.90 18.63 6.57
C ALA A 211 6.24 18.00 6.92
N THR A 212 6.35 17.51 8.15
CA THR A 212 7.47 16.66 8.60
C THR A 212 6.91 15.28 8.90
N VAL A 213 7.07 14.36 7.95
CA VAL A 213 6.48 13.02 8.02
C VAL A 213 7.53 11.95 7.72
N PRO A 214 7.47 10.78 8.38
CA PRO A 214 8.43 9.71 8.18
C PRO A 214 8.11 8.86 6.93
N TRP A 215 7.38 9.41 5.95
CA TRP A 215 6.92 8.64 4.80
C TRP A 215 8.07 8.30 3.86
N GLU A 216 8.14 7.04 3.48
CA GLU A 216 9.12 6.48 2.56
C GLU A 216 8.53 6.33 1.15
N ARG A 217 7.21 6.15 1.05
CA ARG A 217 6.49 5.91 -0.21
C ARG A 217 5.27 6.81 -0.30
N LEU A 218 5.21 7.63 -1.34
CA LEU A 218 4.12 8.58 -1.59
C LEU A 218 3.62 8.42 -3.01
N TYR A 219 2.34 8.07 -3.15
CA TYR A 219 1.70 7.84 -4.45
C TYR A 219 0.65 8.91 -4.72
N LEU A 220 0.91 9.76 -5.70
CA LEU A 220 0.11 10.92 -6.11
C LEU A 220 -0.28 10.80 -7.59
N SER A 221 -0.40 9.58 -8.13
CA SER A 221 -0.72 9.39 -9.55
C SER A 221 -2.18 9.74 -9.83
N GLY A 222 -2.46 10.55 -10.85
CA GLY A 222 -3.81 11.00 -11.15
C GLY A 222 -4.46 11.77 -10.00
N SER A 223 -3.67 12.55 -9.25
CA SER A 223 -4.19 13.34 -8.13
C SER A 223 -4.53 14.77 -8.49
N GLY A 224 -4.24 15.22 -9.73
CA GLY A 224 -4.54 16.57 -10.22
C GLY A 224 -3.48 17.62 -9.88
N LEU A 225 -2.25 17.22 -9.53
CA LEU A 225 -1.17 18.16 -9.25
C LEU A 225 -0.63 18.78 -10.53
N SER A 226 -0.47 20.11 -10.54
CA SER A 226 0.15 20.82 -11.65
C SER A 226 1.69 20.83 -11.54
N ASP A 227 2.35 21.38 -12.56
CA ASP A 227 3.78 21.68 -12.51
C ASP A 227 4.15 22.59 -11.35
N GLU A 228 3.28 23.54 -10.97
CA GLU A 228 3.49 24.44 -9.83
C GLU A 228 3.41 23.69 -8.49
N GLY A 229 2.44 22.77 -8.36
CA GLY A 229 2.31 21.87 -7.22
C GLY A 229 3.54 20.97 -7.07
N VAL A 230 4.01 20.37 -8.16
CA VAL A 230 5.24 19.56 -8.17
C VAL A 230 6.48 20.40 -7.86
N ALA A 231 6.58 21.62 -8.39
CA ALA A 231 7.68 22.53 -8.06
C ALA A 231 7.69 22.93 -6.58
N THR A 232 6.50 23.04 -5.97
CA THR A 232 6.35 23.26 -4.52
C THR A 232 6.81 22.03 -3.73
N LEU A 233 6.41 20.83 -4.14
CA LEU A 233 6.83 19.56 -3.53
C LEU A 233 8.35 19.34 -3.64
N ALA A 234 8.98 19.73 -4.75
CA ALA A 234 10.43 19.65 -4.95
C ALA A 234 11.23 20.52 -3.95
N ARG A 235 10.57 21.47 -3.30
CA ARG A 235 11.14 22.34 -2.25
C ARG A 235 10.73 21.92 -0.83
N ALA A 236 10.11 20.74 -0.68
CA ALA A 236 9.68 20.22 0.62
C ALA A 236 10.83 20.17 1.63
N LYS A 237 10.55 20.45 2.90
CA LYS A 237 11.56 20.42 3.96
C LYS A 237 11.50 19.19 4.86
N GLY A 238 10.39 18.47 4.88
CA GLY A 238 10.18 17.35 5.80
C GLY A 238 9.82 16.03 5.14
N LEU A 239 10.16 15.85 3.86
CA LEU A 239 10.05 14.58 3.10
C LEU A 239 11.41 13.88 2.95
N GLU A 240 12.31 14.06 3.92
CA GLU A 240 13.69 13.55 3.85
C GLU A 240 13.80 12.02 3.82
N ALA A 241 12.78 11.33 4.34
CA ALA A 241 12.70 9.87 4.34
C ALA A 241 12.18 9.29 3.01
N LEU A 242 11.65 10.13 2.11
CA LEU A 242 10.97 9.68 0.91
C LEU A 242 11.94 9.01 -0.07
N GLN A 243 11.65 7.76 -0.40
CA GLN A 243 12.42 6.90 -1.31
C GLN A 243 11.67 6.62 -2.61
N TRP A 244 10.33 6.68 -2.59
CA TRP A 244 9.51 6.45 -3.77
C TRP A 244 8.42 7.51 -3.89
N LEU A 245 8.40 8.21 -5.02
CA LEU A 245 7.39 9.16 -5.41
C LEU A 245 6.77 8.75 -6.75
N ALA A 246 5.45 8.57 -6.79
CA ALA A 246 4.73 8.27 -8.02
C ALA A 246 3.80 9.42 -8.41
N LEU A 247 4.04 10.01 -9.59
CA LEU A 247 3.35 11.19 -10.13
C LEU A 247 2.75 10.92 -11.53
N ASN A 248 2.53 9.65 -11.87
CA ASN A 248 1.98 9.25 -13.16
C ASN A 248 0.61 9.91 -13.42
N ARG A 249 0.27 10.24 -14.68
CA ARG A 249 -1.05 10.77 -15.07
C ARG A 249 -1.47 12.05 -14.33
N ASN A 250 -0.61 13.06 -14.25
CA ASN A 250 -0.95 14.38 -13.73
C ASN A 250 -0.76 15.48 -14.79
N ASP A 251 -0.68 15.11 -16.07
CA ASP A 251 -0.48 16.04 -17.20
C ASP A 251 0.76 16.95 -17.00
N LEU A 252 1.81 16.40 -16.37
CA LEU A 252 3.02 17.15 -16.01
C LEU A 252 3.92 17.38 -17.22
N SER A 253 4.47 18.59 -17.34
CA SER A 253 5.37 18.95 -18.44
C SER A 253 6.85 18.84 -18.06
N ASP A 254 7.72 19.27 -18.97
CA ASP A 254 9.16 19.44 -18.73
C ASP A 254 9.48 20.33 -17.54
N ASP A 255 8.63 21.31 -17.22
CA ASP A 255 8.83 22.21 -16.09
C ASP A 255 8.79 21.47 -14.75
N ALA A 256 7.85 20.52 -14.58
CA ALA A 256 7.83 19.63 -13.41
C ALA A 256 9.07 18.75 -13.34
N ALA A 257 9.49 18.17 -14.47
CA ALA A 257 10.69 17.34 -14.55
C ALA A 257 11.96 18.15 -14.15
N VAL A 258 12.08 19.37 -14.66
CA VAL A 258 13.16 20.30 -14.32
C VAL A 258 13.10 20.67 -12.84
N ALA A 259 11.92 20.94 -12.27
CA ALA A 259 11.77 21.26 -10.86
C ALA A 259 12.20 20.10 -9.96
N LEU A 260 11.75 18.87 -10.25
CA LEU A 260 12.13 17.66 -9.54
C LEU A 260 13.63 17.38 -9.66
N SER A 261 14.23 17.58 -10.84
CA SER A 261 15.67 17.40 -11.05
C SER A 261 16.52 18.31 -10.17
N LYS A 262 15.99 19.49 -9.81
CA LYS A 262 16.64 20.49 -8.94
C LYS A 262 16.21 20.35 -7.47
N SER A 263 15.42 19.33 -7.13
CA SER A 263 14.89 19.13 -5.79
C SER A 263 16.01 19.00 -4.76
N LYS A 264 15.88 19.77 -3.68
CA LYS A 264 16.69 19.61 -2.46
C LYS A 264 15.89 18.95 -1.34
N GLY A 265 14.57 18.85 -1.50
CA GLY A 265 13.66 18.31 -0.50
C GLY A 265 13.55 16.79 -0.49
N LEU A 266 14.05 16.12 -1.53
CA LEU A 266 13.92 14.68 -1.75
C LEU A 266 15.29 13.97 -1.82
N PRO A 267 16.17 14.13 -0.83
CA PRO A 267 17.57 13.70 -0.91
C PRO A 267 17.73 12.16 -1.01
N ARG A 268 16.77 11.40 -0.49
CA ARG A 268 16.77 9.93 -0.47
C ARG A 268 15.91 9.29 -1.55
N LEU A 269 15.38 10.08 -2.49
CA LEU A 269 14.49 9.54 -3.52
C LEU A 269 15.23 8.59 -4.44
N GLU A 270 14.86 7.31 -4.39
CA GLU A 270 15.46 6.24 -5.19
C GLU A 270 14.61 5.89 -6.41
N ARG A 271 13.29 6.07 -6.32
CA ARG A 271 12.34 5.77 -7.40
C ARG A 271 11.41 6.96 -7.67
N LEU A 272 11.40 7.40 -8.91
CA LEU A 272 10.49 8.42 -9.43
C LEU A 272 9.71 7.86 -10.61
N GLU A 273 8.38 7.99 -10.57
CA GLU A 273 7.51 7.61 -11.67
C GLU A 273 6.80 8.83 -12.23
N LEU A 274 6.99 9.07 -13.52
CA LEU A 274 6.43 10.16 -14.32
C LEU A 274 5.73 9.63 -15.57
N SER A 275 5.40 8.34 -15.62
CA SER A 275 4.77 7.69 -16.77
C SER A 275 3.41 8.33 -17.08
N ARG A 276 3.04 8.36 -18.37
CA ARG A 276 1.78 8.98 -18.84
C ARG A 276 1.62 10.43 -18.36
N ASN A 277 2.66 11.24 -18.57
CA ASN A 277 2.63 12.69 -18.45
C ASN A 277 3.10 13.29 -19.81
N GLU A 278 3.24 14.60 -19.89
CA GLU A 278 3.66 15.33 -21.10
C GLU A 278 5.15 15.73 -21.07
N VAL A 279 6.00 14.84 -20.52
CA VAL A 279 7.44 15.06 -20.42
C VAL A 279 8.10 14.71 -21.75
N SER A 280 8.80 15.64 -22.38
CA SER A 280 9.59 15.41 -23.59
C SER A 280 10.95 14.79 -23.29
N GLU A 281 11.72 14.49 -24.33
CA GLU A 281 13.13 14.11 -24.20
C GLU A 281 13.94 15.17 -23.44
N GLU A 282 13.66 16.46 -23.64
CA GLU A 282 14.37 17.56 -22.97
C GLU A 282 14.10 17.56 -21.46
N GLY A 283 12.84 17.41 -21.05
CA GLY A 283 12.45 17.28 -19.65
C GLY A 283 13.02 16.03 -19.00
N ALA A 284 12.98 14.88 -19.70
CA ALA A 284 13.62 13.66 -19.22
C ALA A 284 15.12 13.88 -18.98
N LEU A 285 15.81 14.53 -19.93
CA LEU A 285 17.23 14.85 -19.85
C LEU A 285 17.59 15.82 -18.71
N ALA A 286 16.62 16.44 -18.02
CA ALA A 286 16.87 17.16 -16.77
C ALA A 286 17.50 16.24 -15.70
N PHE A 287 17.17 14.94 -15.72
CA PHE A 287 17.74 13.93 -14.83
C PHE A 287 19.04 13.31 -15.37
N ARG A 288 19.73 13.87 -16.38
CA ARG A 288 20.99 13.28 -16.88
C ARG A 288 22.17 13.41 -15.92
N SER A 289 22.15 14.44 -15.05
CA SER A 289 23.25 14.74 -14.13
C SER A 289 23.11 13.95 -12.83
N PRO A 290 24.18 13.32 -12.30
CA PRO A 290 24.12 12.62 -11.00
C PRO A 290 23.81 13.56 -9.83
N LYS A 291 23.92 14.88 -10.00
CA LYS A 291 23.49 15.86 -8.98
C LYS A 291 21.97 16.00 -8.91
N ALA A 292 21.24 15.66 -9.97
CA ALA A 292 19.79 15.73 -10.02
C ALA A 292 19.19 14.51 -9.33
N LEU A 293 18.64 14.66 -8.12
CA LEU A 293 18.23 13.56 -7.24
C LEU A 293 19.36 12.52 -7.07
N PRO A 294 20.35 12.79 -6.20
CA PRO A 294 21.58 11.99 -6.12
C PRO A 294 21.38 10.51 -5.79
N SER A 295 20.29 10.18 -5.10
CA SER A 295 19.93 8.80 -4.74
C SER A 295 19.10 8.08 -5.80
N LEU A 296 18.73 8.74 -6.90
CA LEU A 296 17.81 8.19 -7.90
C LEU A 296 18.44 6.98 -8.60
N ARG A 297 17.75 5.84 -8.47
CA ARG A 297 18.13 4.55 -9.07
C ARG A 297 17.12 4.10 -10.12
N ARG A 298 15.87 4.54 -10.03
CA ARG A 298 14.80 4.15 -10.95
C ARG A 298 14.00 5.37 -11.39
N LEU A 299 13.89 5.54 -12.70
CA LEU A 299 13.05 6.54 -13.35
C LEU A 299 12.13 5.84 -14.34
N GLU A 300 10.82 6.02 -14.18
CA GLU A 300 9.80 5.42 -15.05
C GLU A 300 9.06 6.51 -15.83
N LEU A 301 9.12 6.41 -17.16
CA LEU A 301 8.61 7.34 -18.18
C LEU A 301 7.80 6.57 -19.24
N LEU A 302 7.11 5.50 -18.82
CA LEU A 302 6.35 4.62 -19.72
C LEU A 302 5.18 5.36 -20.36
N ASP A 303 4.82 4.94 -21.56
CA ASP A 303 3.67 5.46 -22.31
C ASP A 303 3.75 6.99 -22.55
N ILE A 304 4.96 7.51 -22.76
CA ILE A 304 5.24 8.92 -23.13
C ILE A 304 5.67 9.04 -24.61
N GLY A 305 6.24 7.98 -25.19
CA GLY A 305 6.64 7.95 -26.61
C GLY A 305 8.03 8.51 -26.88
N LEU A 306 8.95 8.40 -25.92
CA LEU A 306 10.29 8.96 -26.00
C LEU A 306 11.21 8.19 -26.96
N ASP A 307 12.02 8.92 -27.73
CA ASP A 307 13.06 8.32 -28.58
C ASP A 307 14.23 7.76 -27.72
N PRO A 308 14.53 6.44 -27.78
CA PRO A 308 15.66 5.86 -27.06
C PRO A 308 17.02 6.50 -27.36
N ASP A 309 17.23 6.97 -28.59
CA ASP A 309 18.52 7.54 -29.01
C ASP A 309 18.76 8.90 -28.33
N ALA A 310 17.72 9.70 -28.17
CA ALA A 310 17.76 10.97 -27.45
C ALA A 310 18.05 10.79 -25.94
N LEU A 311 17.71 9.62 -25.38
CA LEU A 311 17.90 9.30 -23.96
C LEU A 311 19.27 8.67 -23.64
N ALA A 312 20.19 8.58 -24.59
CA ALA A 312 21.53 8.00 -24.35
C ALA A 312 22.25 8.53 -23.09
N PRO A 313 22.20 9.84 -22.74
CA PRO A 313 22.78 10.34 -21.49
C PRO A 313 22.11 9.77 -20.23
N LEU A 314 20.79 9.58 -20.26
CA LEU A 314 20.02 8.99 -19.15
C LEU A 314 20.25 7.49 -19.04
N ILE A 315 20.29 6.77 -20.16
CA ILE A 315 20.65 5.35 -20.20
C ILE A 315 22.04 5.15 -19.59
N LYS A 316 23.01 6.01 -19.92
CA LYS A 316 24.35 5.97 -19.33
C LYS A 316 24.33 6.19 -17.82
N ARG A 317 23.44 7.04 -17.30
CA ARG A 317 23.32 7.33 -15.86
C ARG A 317 22.63 6.20 -15.09
N LEU A 318 21.47 5.76 -15.56
CA LEU A 318 20.55 4.90 -14.79
C LEU A 318 20.56 3.43 -15.24
N GLY A 319 21.06 3.15 -16.44
CA GLY A 319 21.13 1.81 -17.03
C GLY A 319 19.79 1.06 -16.90
N PRO A 320 19.77 -0.13 -16.28
CA PRO A 320 18.54 -0.92 -16.11
C PRO A 320 17.52 -0.28 -15.16
N GLY A 321 17.84 0.82 -14.49
CA GLY A 321 16.92 1.60 -13.68
C GLY A 321 15.99 2.52 -14.47
N LEU A 322 16.30 2.81 -15.73
CA LEU A 322 15.46 3.60 -16.61
C LEU A 322 14.41 2.72 -17.31
N ARG A 323 13.16 3.18 -17.34
CA ARG A 323 12.02 2.56 -18.03
C ARG A 323 11.29 3.63 -18.83
N PHE A 324 11.10 3.44 -20.13
CA PHE A 324 10.43 4.37 -21.05
C PHE A 324 9.87 3.55 -22.21
#